data_AF-A0A1R3K1F2-F1
#
_entry.id   AF-A0A1R3K1F2-F1
#
_cell.length_a   1.000
_cell.length_b   1.000
_cell.length_c   1.000
_cell.angle_alpha   90.00
_cell.angle_beta   90.00
_cell.angle_gamma   90.00
#
_symmetry.space_group_name_H-M   'P 1'
#
loop_
_entity.id
_entity.type
_entity.pdbx_description
1 polymer ?
#
loop_
_entity_poly.entity_id
_entity_poly.type
_entity_poly.pdbx_seq_one_letter_code
_entity_poly.pdbx_strand_id
1 'polypeptide(L)'
;MVSSEKVVNLENHTQNGEWTVVLPRKGRHRRNSPKITTGKGQQQEQQPWVPTDVEIDPERQSKLMHKIQVCMKRIENSRFFLTLLDQMQSAEVFNHFSRILGSELKLQMVIYGIGSIESHETPRLQLSLAVLMKRRFSWIGDIEVFDPVLSATESQVLEALGCSVLSVNEQGRRQAMKPTLFFMPHCEAELYNNLLQANWGVEPLNRVALFGNSFETYEQHVSFKYYEQEVSFMDSSVAESVTHILAARRFTDEFKINTVSDDYFAAFHDSSWHFFKPACQNELQLN
;
A
#
# COMPACT_ATOMS: atom_id res chain seq x y z
N MET A 1 5.31 45.93 45.97
CA MET A 1 6.54 45.43 45.32
C MET A 1 6.86 44.09 45.96
N VAL A 2 6.98 42.94 45.32
CA VAL A 2 6.68 42.44 43.97
C VAL A 2 6.41 40.94 44.18
N SER A 3 5.35 40.45 43.56
CA SER A 3 4.98 39.04 43.42
C SER A 3 6.07 38.26 42.66
N SER A 4 6.42 37.06 43.12
CA SER A 4 7.27 36.14 42.37
C SER A 4 6.44 34.93 41.97
N GLU A 5 5.96 34.96 40.73
CA GLU A 5 5.27 33.87 40.05
C GLU A 5 6.31 32.82 39.64
N LYS A 6 6.09 31.57 40.05
CA LYS A 6 6.81 30.42 39.51
C LYS A 6 6.19 30.07 38.16
N VAL A 7 6.90 30.39 37.08
CA VAL A 7 6.61 29.92 35.74
C VAL A 7 6.91 28.41 35.69
N VAL A 8 5.85 27.61 35.50
CA VAL A 8 5.95 26.20 35.15
C VAL A 8 6.13 26.13 33.64
N ASN A 9 7.32 25.73 33.19
CA ASN A 9 7.57 25.40 31.79
C ASN A 9 6.94 24.04 31.49
N LEU A 10 5.89 24.06 30.67
CA LEU A 10 5.30 22.88 30.06
C LEU A 10 6.06 22.63 28.75
N GLU A 11 7.03 21.72 28.78
CA GLU A 11 7.70 21.26 27.57
C GLU A 11 6.74 20.38 26.76
N ASN A 12 6.15 21.00 25.74
CA ASN A 12 5.44 20.30 24.67
C ASN A 12 6.46 19.51 23.84
N HIS A 13 6.61 18.22 24.12
CA HIS A 13 7.22 17.28 23.20
C HIS A 13 6.24 16.93 22.07
N THR A 14 6.04 17.85 21.13
CA THR A 14 5.58 17.47 19.78
C THR A 14 6.80 17.07 18.98
N GLN A 15 7.08 15.77 18.99
CA GLN A 15 8.08 15.15 18.14
C GLN A 15 7.48 15.11 16.72
N ASN A 16 7.67 16.20 15.97
CA ASN A 16 7.43 16.23 14.53
C ASN A 16 8.39 15.24 13.85
N GLY A 17 7.92 14.01 13.62
CA GLY A 17 8.56 13.10 12.70
C GLY A 17 8.46 13.68 11.29
N GLU A 18 9.60 14.05 10.73
CA GLU A 18 9.73 14.46 9.33
C GLU A 18 9.33 13.28 8.42
N TRP A 19 8.20 13.42 7.72
CA TRP A 19 7.66 12.43 6.80
C TRP A 19 8.32 12.55 5.43
N THR A 20 8.59 11.42 4.76
CA THR A 20 9.11 11.42 3.38
C THR A 20 8.19 10.57 2.52
N VAL A 21 7.49 11.19 1.56
CA VAL A 21 6.86 10.45 0.46
C VAL A 21 7.93 9.60 -0.21
N VAL A 22 7.73 8.29 -0.28
CA VAL A 22 8.67 7.38 -0.94
C VAL A 22 8.52 7.57 -2.45
N LEU A 23 9.27 8.55 -2.94
CA LEU A 23 9.53 8.79 -4.36
C LEU A 23 10.68 7.89 -4.83
N PRO A 24 10.76 7.56 -6.13
CA PRO A 24 11.79 6.69 -6.65
C PRO A 24 13.18 7.16 -6.21
N ARG A 25 13.95 6.29 -5.55
CA ARG A 25 15.33 6.61 -5.13
C ARG A 25 16.22 6.73 -6.37
N LYS A 26 16.91 7.86 -6.55
CA LYS A 26 17.96 8.03 -7.57
C LYS A 26 18.96 6.88 -7.49
N GLY A 27 19.10 6.15 -8.60
CA GLY A 27 19.90 4.93 -8.68
C GLY A 27 21.35 5.11 -8.25
N ARG A 28 21.80 4.30 -7.29
CA ARG A 28 23.22 4.01 -7.08
C ARG A 28 23.67 3.02 -8.16
N HIS A 29 24.40 3.53 -9.16
CA HIS A 29 25.24 2.83 -10.14
C HIS A 29 24.78 1.42 -10.57
N ARG A 30 23.91 1.37 -11.59
CA ARG A 30 23.93 0.25 -12.56
C ARG A 30 25.29 0.29 -13.29
N ARG A 31 26.14 -0.70 -13.03
CA ARG A 31 27.26 -1.01 -13.94
C ARG A 31 26.68 -1.60 -15.22
N ASN A 32 26.85 -0.84 -16.31
CA ASN A 32 26.81 -1.19 -17.73
C ASN A 32 25.72 -2.17 -18.22
N SER A 33 24.67 -1.60 -18.81
CA SER A 33 23.89 -2.22 -19.87
C SER A 33 23.61 -1.18 -20.97
N PRO A 34 23.57 -1.54 -22.26
CA PRO A 34 23.63 -0.59 -23.36
C PRO A 34 22.33 0.21 -23.50
N LYS A 35 22.45 1.46 -23.97
CA LYS A 35 21.36 2.40 -24.24
C LYS A 35 20.32 1.77 -25.17
N ILE A 36 19.06 1.73 -24.72
CA ILE A 36 17.90 1.47 -25.59
C ILE A 36 17.23 2.82 -25.89
N THR A 37 17.20 3.12 -27.17
CA THR A 37 16.58 4.30 -27.78
C THR A 37 15.06 4.24 -27.63
N THR A 38 14.46 5.41 -27.42
CA THR A 38 13.04 5.69 -27.26
C THR A 38 12.13 5.08 -28.33
N GLY A 39 11.08 4.38 -27.90
CA GLY A 39 9.99 3.88 -28.72
C GLY A 39 8.71 3.72 -27.89
N LYS A 40 7.62 4.33 -28.38
CA LYS A 40 6.28 4.36 -27.78
C LYS A 40 5.74 2.95 -27.49
N GLY A 41 5.07 2.77 -26.35
CA GLY A 41 4.11 1.69 -26.10
C GLY A 41 4.67 0.28 -26.20
N GLN A 42 5.63 -0.08 -25.34
CA GLN A 42 5.95 -1.49 -25.09
C GLN A 42 5.35 -1.88 -23.75
N GLN A 43 4.44 -2.85 -23.78
CA GLN A 43 4.17 -3.69 -22.61
C GLN A 43 5.54 -4.23 -22.17
N GLN A 44 6.07 -3.74 -21.05
CA GLN A 44 7.29 -4.32 -20.49
C GLN A 44 6.97 -5.77 -20.16
N GLU A 45 7.71 -6.70 -20.78
CA GLU A 45 7.52 -8.12 -20.57
C GLU A 45 7.65 -8.43 -19.08
N GLN A 46 6.60 -9.04 -18.53
CA GLN A 46 6.55 -9.53 -17.17
C GLN A 46 7.75 -10.46 -16.93
N GLN A 47 8.61 -10.10 -15.97
CA GLN A 47 9.82 -10.86 -15.73
C GLN A 47 9.57 -11.96 -14.70
N PRO A 48 9.98 -13.22 -14.98
CA PRO A 48 10.03 -14.25 -13.96
C PRO A 48 10.84 -13.77 -12.75
N TRP A 49 10.30 -13.97 -11.57
CA TRP A 49 10.95 -13.61 -10.31
C TRP A 49 11.35 -14.88 -9.54
N VAL A 50 12.51 -14.80 -8.89
CA VAL A 50 13.01 -15.82 -7.98
C VAL A 50 13.33 -15.16 -6.63
N PRO A 51 13.21 -15.88 -5.50
CA PRO A 51 13.49 -15.32 -4.19
C PRO A 51 14.93 -14.83 -4.02
N THR A 52 15.14 -13.91 -3.07
CA THR A 52 16.43 -13.28 -2.80
C THR A 52 17.50 -14.23 -2.23
N ASP A 53 17.08 -15.30 -1.56
CA ASP A 53 17.94 -16.41 -1.13
C ASP A 53 17.37 -17.76 -1.64
N VAL A 54 18.25 -18.75 -1.76
CA VAL A 54 17.88 -20.12 -2.19
C VAL A 54 17.84 -21.08 -1.00
N GLU A 55 18.50 -20.72 0.10
CA GLU A 55 18.62 -21.57 1.28
C GLU A 55 17.37 -21.49 2.16
N ILE A 56 16.78 -22.67 2.36
CA ILE A 56 15.66 -22.86 3.26
C ILE A 56 16.21 -23.39 4.59
N ASP A 57 16.12 -22.57 5.64
CA ASP A 57 16.47 -22.96 7.00
C ASP A 57 15.18 -23.17 7.84
N PRO A 58 14.86 -24.40 8.26
CA PRO A 58 13.70 -24.70 9.09
C PRO A 58 13.66 -23.91 10.42
N GLU A 59 14.82 -23.57 10.97
CA GLU A 59 14.90 -22.79 12.21
C GLU A 59 14.51 -21.32 11.96
N ARG A 60 15.01 -20.72 10.87
CA ARG A 60 14.58 -19.38 10.42
C ARG A 60 13.08 -19.34 10.13
N GLN A 61 12.55 -20.34 9.41
CA GLN A 61 11.10 -20.44 9.14
C GLN A 61 10.29 -20.48 10.44
N SER A 62 10.69 -21.32 11.40
CA SER A 62 9.99 -21.45 12.68
C SER A 62 10.04 -20.15 13.50
N LYS A 63 11.20 -19.48 13.55
CA LYS A 63 11.36 -18.18 14.21
C LYS A 63 10.50 -17.10 13.56
N LEU A 64 10.48 -17.04 12.23
CA LEU A 64 9.69 -16.07 11.47
C LEU A 64 8.19 -16.30 11.69
N MET A 65 7.72 -17.54 11.55
CA MET A 65 6.34 -17.93 11.83
C MET A 65 5.92 -17.52 13.24
N HIS A 66 6.78 -17.77 14.25
CA HIS A 66 6.51 -17.35 15.62
C HIS A 66 6.38 -15.82 15.75
N LYS A 67 7.29 -15.04 15.15
CA LYS A 67 7.20 -13.57 15.13
C LYS A 67 5.90 -13.07 14.49
N ILE A 68 5.47 -13.67 13.38
CA ILE A 68 4.20 -13.32 12.73
C ILE A 68 3.01 -13.66 13.63
N GLN A 69 2.98 -14.84 14.24
CA GLN A 69 1.91 -15.22 15.17
C GLN A 69 1.80 -14.27 16.37
N VAL A 70 2.94 -13.78 16.89
CA VAL A 70 2.97 -12.74 17.93
C VAL A 70 2.36 -11.43 17.41
N CYS A 71 2.73 -10.98 16.21
CA CYS A 71 2.16 -9.79 15.58
C CYS A 71 0.64 -9.91 15.35
N MET A 72 0.19 -11.06 14.84
CA MET A 72 -1.23 -11.36 14.65
C MET A 72 -2.00 -11.27 15.97
N LYS A 73 -1.52 -11.92 17.04
CA LYS A 73 -2.17 -11.85 18.35
C LYS A 73 -2.21 -10.42 18.91
N ARG A 74 -1.16 -9.64 18.70
CA ARG A 74 -1.12 -8.23 19.13
C ARG A 74 -2.18 -7.40 18.40
N ILE A 75 -2.22 -7.49 17.07
CA ILE A 75 -3.22 -6.77 16.26
C ILE A 75 -4.62 -7.23 16.63
N GLU A 76 -4.88 -8.53 16.65
CA GLU A 76 -6.21 -9.10 16.90
C GLU A 76 -6.84 -8.64 18.23
N ASN A 77 -6.02 -8.44 19.27
CA ASN A 77 -6.47 -7.96 20.58
C ASN A 77 -6.38 -6.43 20.75
N SER A 78 -6.05 -5.69 19.70
CA SER A 78 -5.86 -4.25 19.77
C SER A 78 -7.15 -3.47 19.53
N ARG A 79 -7.22 -2.26 20.09
CA ARG A 79 -8.27 -1.29 19.74
C ARG A 79 -8.21 -0.90 18.26
N PHE A 80 -7.02 -0.84 17.68
CA PHE A 80 -6.82 -0.55 16.26
C PHE A 80 -7.59 -1.53 15.38
N PHE A 81 -7.45 -2.83 15.62
CA PHE A 81 -8.16 -3.84 14.83
C PHE A 81 -9.67 -3.73 15.00
N LEU A 82 -10.17 -3.54 16.22
CA LEU A 82 -11.60 -3.31 16.46
C LEU A 82 -12.12 -2.09 15.69
N THR A 83 -11.42 -0.96 15.77
CA THR A 83 -11.77 0.27 15.04
C THR A 83 -11.77 0.06 13.52
N LEU A 84 -10.79 -0.69 12.99
CA LEU A 84 -10.74 -1.03 11.57
C LEU A 84 -11.94 -1.93 11.17
N LEU A 85 -12.27 -2.94 11.99
CA LEU A 85 -13.41 -3.81 11.73
C LEU A 85 -14.73 -3.03 11.75
N ASP A 86 -14.91 -2.15 12.73
CA ASP A 86 -16.08 -1.28 12.84
C ASP A 86 -16.19 -0.35 11.62
N GLN A 87 -15.06 0.22 11.17
CA GLN A 87 -15.03 1.03 9.95
C GLN A 87 -15.43 0.21 8.72
N MET A 88 -14.85 -0.97 8.51
CA MET A 88 -15.18 -1.84 7.37
C MET A 88 -16.64 -2.34 7.38
N GLN A 89 -17.26 -2.44 8.56
CA GLN A 89 -18.66 -2.84 8.73
C GLN A 89 -19.63 -1.67 8.76
N SER A 90 -19.14 -0.43 8.86
CA SER A 90 -19.98 0.76 8.75
C SER A 90 -20.72 0.74 7.41
N ALA A 91 -21.97 1.22 7.40
CA ALA A 91 -22.79 1.20 6.19
C ALA A 91 -22.11 1.93 5.03
N GLU A 92 -21.41 3.03 5.31
CA GLU A 92 -20.71 3.84 4.32
C GLU A 92 -19.62 3.02 3.59
N VAL A 93 -18.71 2.40 4.33
CA VAL A 93 -17.60 1.62 3.74
C VAL A 93 -18.07 0.27 3.20
N PHE A 94 -18.96 -0.42 3.92
CA PHE A 94 -19.44 -1.73 3.51
C PHE A 94 -20.26 -1.68 2.22
N ASN A 95 -20.98 -0.59 1.95
CA ASN A 95 -21.68 -0.38 0.69
C ASN A 95 -20.71 -0.35 -0.50
N HIS A 96 -19.51 0.23 -0.34
CA HIS A 96 -18.50 0.21 -1.38
C HIS A 96 -17.98 -1.21 -1.66
N PHE A 97 -17.63 -1.98 -0.61
CA PHE A 97 -17.23 -3.38 -0.78
C PHE A 97 -18.34 -4.21 -1.44
N SER A 98 -19.60 -4.03 -1.01
CA SER A 98 -20.75 -4.72 -1.58
C SER A 98 -20.96 -4.38 -3.07
N ARG A 99 -20.81 -3.11 -3.44
CA ARG A 99 -20.88 -2.66 -4.82
C ARG A 99 -19.79 -3.29 -5.69
N ILE A 100 -18.55 -3.33 -5.18
CA ILE A 100 -17.41 -3.88 -5.91
C ILE A 100 -17.55 -5.40 -6.05
N LEU A 101 -17.98 -6.10 -4.99
CA LEU A 101 -18.31 -7.53 -5.04
C LEU A 101 -19.36 -7.82 -6.11
N GLY A 102 -20.43 -7.01 -6.17
CA GLY A 102 -21.50 -7.21 -7.15
C GLY A 102 -22.12 -8.61 -7.02
N SER A 103 -22.02 -9.43 -8.08
CA SER A 103 -22.47 -10.83 -8.08
C SER A 103 -21.40 -11.83 -7.60
N GLU A 104 -20.16 -11.39 -7.41
CA GLU A 104 -19.06 -12.25 -6.96
C GLU A 104 -19.14 -12.49 -5.46
N LEU A 105 -18.70 -13.67 -5.04
CA LEU A 105 -18.74 -14.06 -3.62
C LEU A 105 -17.54 -13.54 -2.83
N LYS A 106 -16.42 -13.26 -3.52
CA LYS A 106 -15.13 -12.98 -2.89
C LYS A 106 -14.35 -11.91 -3.62
N LEU A 107 -13.72 -11.02 -2.87
CA LEU A 107 -12.67 -10.11 -3.30
C LEU A 107 -11.33 -10.84 -3.23
N GLN A 108 -10.68 -11.05 -4.37
CA GLN A 108 -9.29 -11.51 -4.34
C GLN A 108 -8.43 -10.42 -3.68
N MET A 109 -7.50 -10.79 -2.80
CA MET A 109 -6.57 -9.83 -2.22
C MET A 109 -5.20 -9.97 -2.89
N VAL A 110 -4.62 -8.86 -3.29
CA VAL A 110 -3.27 -8.80 -3.87
C VAL A 110 -2.44 -7.83 -3.06
N ILE A 111 -1.38 -8.35 -2.44
CA ILE A 111 -0.44 -7.57 -1.65
C ILE A 111 0.79 -7.27 -2.51
N TYR A 112 1.09 -5.99 -2.71
CA TYR A 112 2.36 -5.57 -3.30
C TYR A 112 3.18 -4.77 -2.29
N GLY A 113 4.51 -4.83 -2.43
CA GLY A 113 5.41 -3.92 -1.73
C GLY A 113 5.43 -4.11 -0.22
N ILE A 114 5.20 -5.34 0.26
CA ILE A 114 5.14 -5.65 1.69
C ILE A 114 6.50 -5.47 2.39
N GLY A 115 7.61 -5.48 1.65
CA GLY A 115 8.98 -5.40 2.17
C GLY A 115 9.47 -6.71 2.81
N SER A 116 10.65 -6.65 3.46
CA SER A 116 11.21 -7.83 4.14
C SER A 116 10.52 -8.07 5.48
N ILE A 117 9.70 -9.11 5.52
CA ILE A 117 8.93 -9.63 6.64
C ILE A 117 9.84 -10.21 7.73
N GLU A 118 10.95 -10.85 7.37
CA GLU A 118 11.91 -11.40 8.33
C GLU A 118 12.68 -10.29 9.06
N SER A 119 13.05 -9.25 8.32
CA SER A 119 13.93 -8.19 8.83
C SER A 119 13.16 -7.13 9.65
N HIS A 120 11.96 -6.75 9.24
CA HIS A 120 11.28 -5.57 9.78
C HIS A 120 9.91 -5.90 10.39
N GLU A 121 9.54 -5.16 11.44
CA GLU A 121 8.26 -5.37 12.13
C GLU A 121 7.07 -4.80 11.35
N THR A 122 7.23 -3.65 10.71
CA THR A 122 6.17 -3.02 9.89
C THR A 122 5.58 -3.99 8.84
N PRO A 123 6.39 -4.62 7.95
CA PRO A 123 5.92 -5.69 7.06
C PRO A 123 5.18 -6.83 7.75
N ARG A 124 5.65 -7.26 8.93
CA ARG A 124 4.98 -8.33 9.71
C ARG A 124 3.62 -7.89 10.21
N LEU A 125 3.49 -6.66 10.69
CA LEU A 125 2.21 -6.09 11.14
C LEU A 125 1.23 -5.96 9.97
N GLN A 126 1.69 -5.43 8.84
CA GLN A 126 0.90 -5.29 7.62
C GLN A 126 0.40 -6.64 7.09
N LEU A 127 1.27 -7.64 6.99
CA LEU A 127 0.89 -9.01 6.63
C LEU A 127 -0.10 -9.61 7.64
N SER A 128 0.17 -9.43 8.93
CA SER A 128 -0.68 -9.93 10.00
C SER A 128 -2.10 -9.37 9.90
N LEU A 129 -2.23 -8.08 9.59
CA LEU A 129 -3.54 -7.46 9.37
C LEU A 129 -4.26 -8.07 8.17
N ALA A 130 -3.60 -8.20 7.03
CA ALA A 130 -4.19 -8.79 5.82
C ALA A 130 -4.71 -10.22 6.06
N VAL A 131 -3.93 -11.06 6.76
CA VAL A 131 -4.34 -12.42 7.11
C VAL A 131 -5.52 -12.42 8.10
N LEU A 132 -5.51 -11.53 9.10
CA LEU A 132 -6.62 -11.39 10.05
C LEU A 132 -7.91 -10.92 9.37
N MET A 133 -7.81 -10.00 8.40
CA MET A 133 -8.96 -9.58 7.59
C MET A 133 -9.58 -10.76 6.83
N LYS A 134 -8.76 -11.59 6.15
CA LYS A 134 -9.23 -12.82 5.49
C LYS A 134 -9.93 -13.78 6.47
N ARG A 135 -9.42 -13.92 7.69
CA ARG A 135 -10.05 -14.76 8.72
C ARG A 135 -11.37 -14.19 9.21
N ARG A 136 -11.49 -12.87 9.29
CA ARG A 136 -12.66 -12.19 9.86
C ARG A 136 -13.81 -12.00 8.87
N PHE A 137 -13.51 -11.85 7.59
CA PHE A 137 -14.46 -11.56 6.53
C PHE A 137 -14.48 -12.67 5.48
N SER A 138 -15.59 -13.41 5.41
CA SER A 138 -15.76 -14.52 4.46
C SER A 138 -15.73 -14.10 2.98
N TRP A 139 -16.01 -12.82 2.72
CA TRP A 139 -15.96 -12.21 1.39
C TRP A 139 -14.53 -11.79 0.98
N ILE A 140 -13.53 -11.89 1.86
CA ILE A 140 -12.13 -11.77 1.46
C ILE A 140 -11.64 -13.14 1.00
N GLY A 141 -11.26 -13.18 -0.27
CA GLY A 141 -10.78 -14.36 -0.98
C GLY A 141 -9.32 -14.67 -0.71
N ASP A 142 -8.70 -15.35 -1.66
CA ASP A 142 -7.30 -15.76 -1.56
C ASP A 142 -6.36 -14.58 -1.66
N ILE A 143 -5.25 -14.68 -0.92
CA ILE A 143 -4.23 -13.64 -0.82
C ILE A 143 -3.07 -14.04 -1.70
N GLU A 144 -2.77 -13.20 -2.67
CA GLU A 144 -1.55 -13.28 -3.47
C GLU A 144 -0.58 -12.20 -3.02
N VAL A 145 0.69 -12.53 -2.87
CA VAL A 145 1.71 -11.62 -2.33
C VAL A 145 2.90 -11.53 -3.27
N PHE A 146 3.38 -10.32 -3.49
CA PHE A 146 4.62 -10.09 -4.21
C PHE A 146 5.39 -8.90 -3.65
N ASP A 147 6.68 -9.13 -3.42
CA ASP A 147 7.66 -8.07 -3.25
C ASP A 147 9.01 -8.61 -3.75
N PRO A 148 9.76 -7.82 -4.55
CA PRO A 148 11.04 -8.26 -5.09
C PRO A 148 12.07 -8.67 -4.02
N VAL A 149 11.92 -8.21 -2.77
CA VAL A 149 12.86 -8.52 -1.68
C VAL A 149 12.55 -9.82 -0.94
N LEU A 150 11.43 -10.50 -1.24
CA LEU A 150 11.04 -11.73 -0.54
C LEU A 150 12.10 -12.83 -0.70
N SER A 151 12.45 -13.44 0.43
CA SER A 151 13.31 -14.60 0.55
C SER A 151 12.52 -15.90 0.33
N ALA A 152 13.22 -17.01 0.06
CA ALA A 152 12.61 -18.33 -0.01
C ALA A 152 12.00 -18.73 1.34
N THR A 153 12.66 -18.35 2.43
CA THR A 153 12.16 -18.56 3.80
C THR A 153 10.84 -17.81 4.04
N GLU A 154 10.76 -16.52 3.69
CA GLU A 154 9.52 -15.74 3.79
C GLU A 154 8.42 -16.31 2.89
N SER A 155 8.78 -16.74 1.67
CA SER A 155 7.83 -17.32 0.72
C SER A 155 7.18 -18.59 1.26
N GLN A 156 7.95 -19.50 1.85
CA GLN A 156 7.44 -20.71 2.49
C GLN A 156 6.54 -20.41 3.70
N VAL A 157 6.88 -19.38 4.49
CA VAL A 157 6.05 -18.95 5.62
C VAL A 157 4.73 -18.34 5.13
N LEU A 158 4.74 -17.58 4.04
CA LEU A 158 3.54 -17.04 3.39
C LEU A 158 2.62 -18.18 2.90
N GLU A 159 3.18 -19.19 2.24
CA GLU A 159 2.44 -20.38 1.80
C GLU A 159 1.82 -21.14 2.98
N ALA A 160 2.58 -21.33 4.06
CA ALA A 160 2.08 -21.95 5.29
C ALA A 160 0.95 -21.13 5.98
N LEU A 161 0.88 -19.82 5.75
CA LEU A 161 -0.21 -18.95 6.21
C LEU A 161 -1.44 -18.97 5.27
N GLY A 162 -1.37 -19.71 4.17
CA GLY A 162 -2.44 -19.80 3.16
C GLY A 162 -2.43 -18.67 2.13
N CYS A 163 -1.30 -17.99 1.97
CA CYS A 163 -1.07 -17.02 0.89
C CYS A 163 -0.39 -17.71 -0.31
N SER A 164 -0.50 -17.14 -1.50
CA SER A 164 0.23 -17.57 -2.69
C SER A 164 1.27 -16.52 -3.06
N VAL A 165 2.53 -16.92 -3.23
CA VAL A 165 3.59 -15.98 -3.65
C VAL A 165 3.63 -15.93 -5.17
N LEU A 166 3.58 -14.74 -5.75
CA LEU A 166 3.64 -14.59 -7.20
C LEU A 166 5.05 -14.87 -7.71
N SER A 167 5.16 -15.65 -8.78
CA SER A 167 6.42 -15.99 -9.44
C SER A 167 6.82 -15.00 -10.53
N VAL A 168 6.07 -13.92 -10.69
CA VAL A 168 6.22 -12.94 -11.77
C VAL A 168 6.18 -11.54 -11.19
N ASN A 169 7.18 -10.73 -11.52
CA ASN A 169 7.16 -9.32 -11.19
C ASN A 169 6.22 -8.57 -12.14
N GLU A 170 4.99 -8.35 -11.70
CA GLU A 170 3.99 -7.59 -12.43
C GLU A 170 4.20 -6.07 -12.34
N GLN A 171 5.18 -5.61 -11.55
CA GLN A 171 5.48 -4.18 -11.32
C GLN A 171 4.24 -3.37 -10.86
N GLY A 172 3.31 -4.02 -10.16
CA GLY A 172 2.04 -3.43 -9.73
C GLY A 172 1.00 -3.25 -10.86
N ARG A 173 1.25 -3.74 -12.08
CA ARG A 173 0.39 -3.53 -13.27
C ARG A 173 -0.70 -4.60 -13.44
N ARG A 174 -1.16 -5.22 -12.36
CA ARG A 174 -2.19 -6.24 -12.44
C ARG A 174 -3.55 -5.63 -12.76
N GLN A 175 -4.17 -6.12 -13.83
CA GLN A 175 -5.52 -5.75 -14.21
C GLN A 175 -6.55 -6.49 -13.35
N ALA A 176 -7.52 -5.76 -12.80
CA ALA A 176 -8.63 -6.27 -12.02
C ALA A 176 -9.70 -6.89 -12.93
N MET A 177 -9.47 -8.13 -13.35
CA MET A 177 -10.42 -8.91 -14.15
C MET A 177 -11.67 -9.33 -13.37
N LYS A 178 -11.58 -9.29 -12.04
CA LYS A 178 -12.64 -9.59 -11.06
C LYS A 178 -12.50 -8.64 -9.87
N PRO A 179 -13.49 -8.54 -8.98
CA PRO A 179 -13.40 -7.76 -7.76
C PRO A 179 -12.10 -8.07 -7.01
N THR A 180 -11.25 -7.06 -6.88
CA THR A 180 -9.89 -7.22 -6.34
C THR A 180 -9.58 -6.13 -5.33
N LEU A 181 -9.13 -6.55 -4.16
CA LEU A 181 -8.58 -5.69 -3.12
C LEU A 181 -7.06 -5.66 -3.25
N PHE A 182 -6.50 -4.54 -3.68
CA PHE A 182 -5.07 -4.30 -3.61
C PHE A 182 -4.71 -3.79 -2.22
N PHE A 183 -3.74 -4.43 -1.57
CA PHE A 183 -3.26 -4.06 -0.24
C PHE A 183 -1.80 -3.65 -0.35
N MET A 184 -1.56 -2.34 -0.27
CA MET A 184 -0.30 -1.71 -0.65
C MET A 184 0.09 -0.58 0.32
N PRO A 185 0.04 -0.74 1.66
CA PRO A 185 0.45 0.34 2.56
C PRO A 185 1.94 0.67 2.39
N HIS A 186 2.30 1.95 2.49
CA HIS A 186 3.67 2.48 2.39
C HIS A 186 4.43 2.16 1.10
N CYS A 187 3.72 1.74 0.05
CA CYS A 187 4.31 1.51 -1.26
C CYS A 187 4.81 2.81 -1.91
N GLU A 188 5.75 2.67 -2.84
CA GLU A 188 6.25 3.78 -3.64
C GLU A 188 5.15 4.31 -4.57
N ALA A 189 5.16 5.63 -4.84
CA ALA A 189 4.18 6.28 -5.72
C ALA A 189 4.03 5.60 -7.09
N GLU A 190 5.16 5.17 -7.66
CA GLU A 190 5.21 4.49 -8.95
C GLU A 190 4.34 3.23 -8.99
N LEU A 191 4.25 2.50 -7.88
CA LEU A 191 3.48 1.25 -7.81
C LEU A 191 1.97 1.51 -7.87
N TYR A 192 1.49 2.57 -7.22
CA TYR A 192 0.09 3.02 -7.37
C TYR A 192 -0.18 3.54 -8.76
N ASN A 193 0.73 4.33 -9.34
CA ASN A 193 0.58 4.85 -10.68
C ASN A 193 0.51 3.73 -11.72
N ASN A 194 1.35 2.71 -11.60
CA ASN A 194 1.33 1.50 -12.43
C ASN A 194 0.01 0.74 -12.29
N LEU A 195 -0.48 0.56 -11.05
CA LEU A 195 -1.76 -0.10 -10.79
C LEU A 195 -2.93 0.64 -11.42
N LEU A 196 -3.01 1.96 -11.19
CA LEU A 196 -4.07 2.80 -11.72
C LEU A 196 -4.01 2.84 -13.24
N GLN A 197 -2.83 3.02 -13.82
CA GLN A 197 -2.63 3.02 -15.27
C GLN A 197 -3.07 1.70 -15.91
N ALA A 198 -2.72 0.55 -15.33
CA ALA A 198 -3.11 -0.76 -15.85
C ALA A 198 -4.62 -1.01 -15.78
N ASN A 199 -5.32 -0.31 -14.88
CA ASN A 199 -6.75 -0.41 -14.68
C ASN A 199 -7.53 0.78 -15.22
N TRP A 200 -6.92 1.68 -16.01
CA TRP A 200 -7.49 2.99 -16.35
C TRP A 200 -8.70 2.96 -17.31
N GLY A 201 -9.80 2.41 -16.83
CA GLY A 201 -11.07 2.25 -17.52
C GLY A 201 -12.21 2.19 -16.50
N VAL A 202 -13.42 2.53 -16.95
CA VAL A 202 -14.60 2.59 -16.08
C VAL A 202 -14.83 1.25 -15.39
N GLU A 203 -14.84 0.17 -16.16
CA GLU A 203 -15.14 -1.17 -15.68
C GLU A 203 -14.04 -1.70 -14.73
N PRO A 204 -12.73 -1.74 -15.11
CA PRO A 204 -11.69 -2.24 -14.20
C PRO A 204 -11.57 -1.43 -12.90
N LEU A 205 -11.64 -0.09 -12.95
CA LEU A 205 -11.58 0.72 -11.72
C LEU A 205 -12.74 0.44 -10.77
N ASN A 206 -13.95 0.20 -11.29
CA ASN A 206 -15.10 -0.16 -10.47
C ASN A 206 -14.98 -1.56 -9.82
N ARG A 207 -14.01 -2.39 -10.26
CA ARG A 207 -13.67 -3.67 -9.62
C ARG A 207 -12.56 -3.56 -8.57
N VAL A 208 -11.97 -2.38 -8.38
CA VAL A 208 -10.84 -2.16 -7.48
C VAL A 208 -11.30 -1.60 -6.14
N ALA A 209 -10.94 -2.30 -5.07
CA ALA A 209 -10.76 -1.71 -3.76
C ALA A 209 -9.25 -1.59 -3.50
N LEU A 210 -8.80 -0.50 -2.87
CA LEU A 210 -7.40 -0.31 -2.53
C LEU A 210 -7.27 0.06 -1.05
N PHE A 211 -6.42 -0.66 -0.33
CA PHE A 211 -5.89 -0.26 0.96
C PHE A 211 -4.46 0.22 0.74
N GLY A 212 -4.19 1.50 0.88
CA GLY A 212 -2.89 2.07 0.52
C GLY A 212 -2.66 3.45 1.13
N ASN A 213 -1.62 4.13 0.68
CA ASN A 213 -1.29 5.48 1.11
C ASN A 213 -2.40 6.45 0.69
N SER A 214 -2.67 7.43 1.55
CA SER A 214 -3.64 8.47 1.30
C SER A 214 -3.29 9.26 0.05
N PHE A 215 -4.25 9.37 -0.87
CA PHE A 215 -4.08 10.14 -2.10
C PHE A 215 -4.11 11.64 -1.81
N GLU A 216 -4.76 12.02 -0.71
CA GLU A 216 -4.66 13.37 -0.14
C GLU A 216 -3.23 13.77 0.20
N THR A 217 -2.48 12.88 0.84
CA THR A 217 -1.08 13.14 1.21
C THR A 217 -0.24 13.45 -0.04
N TYR A 218 -0.44 12.75 -1.16
CA TYR A 218 0.29 13.04 -2.40
C TYR A 218 -0.02 14.44 -2.98
N GLU A 219 -1.29 14.86 -2.98
CA GLU A 219 -1.67 16.20 -3.46
C GLU A 219 -1.07 17.30 -2.59
N GLN A 220 -1.10 17.13 -1.26
CA GLN A 220 -0.52 18.10 -0.34
C GLN A 220 0.98 18.25 -0.56
N HIS A 221 1.71 17.15 -0.76
CA HIS A 221 3.14 17.18 -1.04
C HIS A 221 3.47 17.85 -2.38
N VAL A 222 2.67 17.57 -3.43
CA VAL A 222 2.83 18.22 -4.73
C VAL A 222 2.55 19.73 -4.61
N SER A 223 1.45 20.10 -3.96
CA SER A 223 1.05 21.50 -3.74
C SER A 223 2.09 22.28 -2.94
N PHE A 224 2.61 21.69 -1.85
CA PHE A 224 3.64 22.31 -1.02
C PHE A 224 4.90 22.63 -1.82
N LYS A 225 5.36 21.67 -2.63
CA LYS A 225 6.50 21.89 -3.54
C LYS A 225 6.25 23.04 -4.50
N TYR A 226 5.06 23.12 -5.11
CA TYR A 226 4.67 24.24 -5.99
C TYR A 226 4.77 25.60 -5.29
N TYR A 227 4.34 25.71 -4.03
CA TYR A 227 4.37 26.97 -3.29
C TYR A 227 5.79 27.39 -2.84
N GLU A 228 6.68 26.45 -2.53
CA GLU A 228 8.05 26.75 -2.09
C GLU A 228 9.03 27.09 -3.22
N GLN A 229 8.56 27.26 -4.47
CA GLN A 229 9.40 27.57 -5.64
C GLN A 229 10.53 26.55 -5.95
N GLU A 230 10.56 25.38 -5.29
CA GLU A 230 11.47 24.28 -5.64
C GLU A 230 11.14 23.64 -7.02
N VAL A 231 10.02 24.04 -7.64
CA VAL A 231 9.46 23.46 -8.88
C VAL A 231 10.06 24.04 -10.17
N SER A 232 11.18 24.78 -10.11
CA SER A 232 11.89 25.06 -11.38
C SER A 232 12.32 23.76 -12.10
N PHE A 233 12.38 22.63 -11.38
CA PHE A 233 12.56 21.29 -11.93
C PHE A 233 11.89 20.22 -11.05
N MET A 234 10.56 20.14 -11.00
CA MET A 234 9.96 18.83 -10.67
C MET A 234 10.48 17.86 -11.73
N ASP A 235 11.25 16.86 -11.28
CA ASP A 235 11.73 15.82 -12.19
C ASP A 235 10.52 15.22 -12.89
N SER A 236 10.53 15.21 -14.22
CA SER A 236 9.45 14.65 -15.04
C SER A 236 9.08 13.25 -14.58
N SER A 237 10.04 12.49 -14.05
CA SER A 237 9.82 11.15 -13.48
C SER A 237 8.89 11.14 -12.26
N VAL A 238 8.98 12.14 -11.38
CA VAL A 238 8.15 12.25 -10.17
C VAL A 238 6.74 12.68 -10.54
N ALA A 239 6.60 13.64 -11.45
CA ALA A 239 5.30 14.06 -11.95
C ALA A 239 4.55 12.91 -12.66
N GLU A 240 5.25 12.16 -13.50
CA GLU A 240 4.70 10.96 -14.16
C GLU A 240 4.29 9.88 -13.15
N SER A 241 5.03 9.74 -12.05
CA SER A 241 4.78 8.75 -10.99
C SER A 241 3.58 9.07 -10.10
N VAL A 242 3.01 10.28 -10.15
CA VAL A 242 1.81 10.65 -9.37
C VAL A 242 0.62 11.04 -10.24
N THR A 243 0.78 11.06 -11.57
CA THR A 243 -0.23 11.55 -12.51
C THR A 243 -1.58 10.83 -12.36
N HIS A 244 -1.58 9.48 -12.37
CA HIS A 244 -2.83 8.73 -12.24
C HIS A 244 -3.39 8.81 -10.82
N ILE A 245 -2.53 8.94 -9.81
CA ILE A 245 -2.93 9.09 -8.40
C ILE A 245 -3.78 10.36 -8.24
N LEU A 246 -3.25 11.50 -8.70
CA LEU A 246 -3.93 12.80 -8.62
C LEU A 246 -5.22 12.80 -9.46
N ALA A 247 -5.18 12.27 -10.68
CA ALA A 247 -6.36 12.19 -11.54
C ALA A 247 -7.47 11.33 -10.93
N ALA A 248 -7.13 10.20 -10.29
CA ALA A 248 -8.11 9.27 -9.74
C ALA A 248 -8.93 9.87 -8.59
N ARG A 249 -8.37 10.84 -7.85
CA ARG A 249 -9.05 11.47 -6.70
C ARG A 249 -10.40 12.06 -7.05
N ARG A 250 -10.57 12.55 -8.28
CA ARG A 250 -11.82 13.16 -8.77
C ARG A 250 -13.02 12.23 -8.69
N PHE A 251 -12.77 10.92 -8.71
CA PHE A 251 -13.78 9.87 -8.67
C PHE A 251 -13.46 8.80 -7.62
N THR A 252 -12.68 9.13 -6.59
CA THR A 252 -12.35 8.21 -5.50
C THR A 252 -13.07 8.62 -4.22
N ASP A 253 -13.74 7.68 -3.59
CA ASP A 253 -14.14 7.82 -2.18
C ASP A 253 -13.01 7.28 -1.31
N GLU A 254 -12.42 8.15 -0.49
CA GLU A 254 -11.26 7.87 0.35
C GLU A 254 -11.64 7.88 1.83
N PHE A 255 -11.33 6.79 2.54
CA PHE A 255 -11.61 6.64 3.98
C PHE A 255 -10.31 6.39 4.74
N LYS A 256 -9.86 7.39 5.50
CA LYS A 256 -8.62 7.31 6.27
C LYS A 256 -8.68 6.22 7.34
N ILE A 257 -7.56 5.54 7.53
CA ILE A 257 -7.38 4.58 8.62
C ILE A 257 -6.99 5.34 9.88
N ASN A 258 -7.77 5.16 10.94
CA ASN A 258 -7.48 5.77 12.23
C ASN A 258 -6.56 4.86 13.05
N THR A 259 -5.28 5.24 13.15
CA THR A 259 -4.35 4.64 14.10
C THR A 259 -4.66 5.19 15.49
N VAL A 260 -5.54 4.51 16.23
CA VAL A 260 -5.96 4.87 17.60
C VAL A 260 -4.86 4.73 18.67
N SER A 261 -3.66 4.26 18.28
CA SER A 261 -2.50 4.06 19.16
C SER A 261 -1.20 4.12 18.35
N ASP A 262 -0.12 4.58 19.01
CA ASP A 262 1.23 4.68 18.45
C ASP A 262 1.82 3.33 18.03
N ASP A 263 1.39 2.22 18.66
CA ASP A 263 1.94 0.87 18.42
C ASP A 263 1.81 0.40 16.96
N TYR A 264 0.83 0.93 16.24
CA TYR A 264 0.52 0.57 14.85
C TYR A 264 0.77 1.70 13.87
N PHE A 265 1.18 2.86 14.39
CA PHE A 265 1.41 4.06 13.61
C PHE A 265 2.44 3.83 12.51
N ALA A 266 3.60 3.28 12.85
CA ALA A 266 4.67 3.01 11.88
C ALA A 266 4.28 2.05 10.73
N ALA A 267 3.20 1.27 10.89
CA ALA A 267 2.75 0.30 9.89
C ALA A 267 1.56 0.74 9.05
N PHE A 268 0.75 1.67 9.57
CA PHE A 268 -0.53 2.06 8.97
C PHE A 268 -0.85 3.56 9.02
N HIS A 269 0.09 4.41 9.46
CA HIS A 269 -0.07 5.85 9.30
C HIS A 269 -0.30 6.19 7.83
N ASP A 270 -1.01 7.28 7.57
CA ASP A 270 -1.34 7.73 6.22
C ASP A 270 -2.00 6.67 5.33
N SER A 271 -2.50 5.56 5.89
CA SER A 271 -3.21 4.55 5.12
C SER A 271 -4.69 4.94 4.96
N SER A 272 -5.30 4.56 3.85
CA SER A 272 -6.70 4.81 3.54
C SER A 272 -7.28 3.66 2.73
N TRP A 273 -8.59 3.48 2.83
CA TRP A 273 -9.38 2.78 1.82
C TRP A 273 -9.67 3.71 0.66
N HIS A 274 -9.58 3.20 -0.56
CA HIS A 274 -9.93 3.90 -1.78
C HIS A 274 -10.91 3.05 -2.58
N PHE A 275 -12.03 3.66 -2.94
CA PHE A 275 -13.04 3.06 -3.78
C PHE A 275 -13.28 3.95 -4.99
N PHE A 276 -12.94 3.44 -6.18
CA PHE A 276 -13.08 4.19 -7.42
C PHE A 276 -14.52 4.11 -7.94
N LYS A 277 -15.03 5.23 -8.48
CA LYS A 277 -16.39 5.33 -9.03
C LYS A 277 -16.47 6.20 -10.29
N PRO A 278 -15.60 5.99 -11.30
CA PRO A 278 -15.75 6.72 -12.56
C PRO A 278 -17.11 6.40 -13.18
N ALA A 279 -17.89 7.43 -13.52
CA ALA A 279 -19.22 7.27 -14.09
C ALA A 279 -19.18 7.11 -15.63
N CYS A 280 -18.18 7.72 -16.28
CA CYS A 280 -18.01 7.65 -17.72
C CYS A 280 -16.55 7.84 -18.15
N GLN A 281 -16.24 7.53 -19.41
CA GLN A 281 -14.88 7.63 -19.95
C GLN A 281 -14.33 9.07 -19.93
N ASN A 282 -15.20 10.09 -19.94
CA ASN A 282 -14.77 11.49 -19.92
C ASN A 282 -14.12 11.89 -18.57
N GLU A 283 -14.48 11.22 -17.48
CA GLU A 283 -13.87 11.47 -16.16
C GLU A 283 -12.43 10.93 -16.06
N LEU A 284 -12.06 10.02 -16.97
CA LEU A 284 -10.74 9.39 -17.03
C LEU A 284 -9.72 10.19 -17.86
N GLN A 285 -10.08 11.39 -18.31
CA GLN A 285 -9.12 12.27 -18.99
C GLN A 285 -8.05 12.74 -18.00
N LEU A 286 -6.79 12.41 -18.29
CA LEU A 286 -5.62 12.95 -17.60
C LEU A 286 -5.47 14.41 -18.07
N ASN A 287 -5.72 15.36 -17.16
CA ASN A 287 -5.54 16.79 -17.42
C ASN A 287 -4.12 17.22 -17.09
#